data_AF-A0A1M7DBI2-F1
#
_entry.id   AF-A0A1M7DBI2-F1
#
_cell.length_a   1.000
_cell.length_b   1.000
_cell.length_c   1.000
_cell.angle_alpha   90.00
_cell.angle_beta   90.00
_cell.angle_gamma   90.00
#
_symmetry.space_group_name_H-M   'P 1'
#
loop_
_entity.id
_entity.type
_entity.pdbx_description
1 polymer ?
#
loop_
_entity_poly.entity_id
_entity_poly.type
_entity_poly.pdbx_seq_one_letter_code
_entity_poly.pdbx_strand_id
1 'polypeptide(L)'
;MPRALPALSKPLLLAFALALAGCGGARPLSEVEAVPPSSGKNMRLYFVTDRNPSRPGEGELIYTAARSSSMALGTAHLRRAESRAEMGKPPKLTQVHEALRFPATPLPFSQDKGVILPDLAATARYGESSSALKAELSQALRESGQDEVLLYVHGFNSSFEESIETLARVWHSVGEGPVPLAYSWPAGNPGLFGYFKDRESGEFSIYHLKETLRLITATPGVGRIHIIAHSRGSDVLTTALRELVIETRAAGRNPRQSLRIENLILAAPDLDFGVVRQRLIAEKFGPAFGRITVYINPEDSALGLAQTLMAGTRFGRLSYNQLEPNEREIFKQIGNVDFINVSAVTGKSSHAYFRNNPEVLMDMATLLKSEAPPDSPQRNLIHAEANFWRLLLPRDLRVLPERMDP
;
A
#
# COMPACT_ATOMS: atom_id res chain seq x y z
N MET A 1 -11.97 -34.75 20.10
CA MET A 1 -11.67 -35.34 18.78
C MET A 1 -11.33 -34.21 17.83
N PRO A 2 -10.12 -34.16 17.24
CA PRO A 2 -9.79 -33.12 16.27
C PRO A 2 -10.61 -33.35 14.99
N ARG A 3 -11.35 -32.33 14.55
CA ARG A 3 -12.03 -32.34 13.24
C ARG A 3 -10.95 -32.38 12.16
N ALA A 4 -11.02 -33.38 11.29
CA ALA A 4 -10.17 -33.46 10.10
C ALA A 4 -10.32 -32.19 9.26
N LEU A 5 -9.21 -31.57 8.89
CA LEU A 5 -9.17 -30.51 7.88
C LEU A 5 -9.77 -31.06 6.58
N PRO A 6 -10.71 -30.35 5.92
CA PRO A 6 -11.22 -30.81 4.64
C PRO A 6 -10.07 -30.84 3.63
N ALA A 7 -9.90 -31.98 2.95
CA ALA A 7 -8.95 -32.11 1.86
C ALA A 7 -9.30 -31.08 0.78
N LEU A 8 -8.41 -30.12 0.54
CA LEU A 8 -8.55 -29.17 -0.56
C LEU A 8 -8.69 -29.95 -1.87
N SER A 9 -9.78 -29.70 -2.59
CA SER A 9 -10.03 -30.37 -3.86
C SER A 9 -8.97 -29.94 -4.89
N LYS A 10 -8.45 -30.91 -5.66
CA LYS A 10 -7.51 -30.68 -6.78
C LYS A 10 -7.86 -29.48 -7.70
N PRO A 11 -9.13 -29.20 -8.04
CA PRO A 11 -9.46 -28.01 -8.84
C PRO A 11 -9.20 -26.68 -8.12
N LEU A 12 -9.30 -26.61 -6.78
CA LEU A 12 -8.99 -25.40 -6.01
C LEU A 12 -7.49 -25.10 -6.02
N LEU A 13 -6.66 -26.14 -5.91
CA LEU A 13 -5.19 -26.05 -6.05
C LEU A 13 -4.77 -25.63 -7.47
N LEU A 14 -5.48 -26.11 -8.49
CA LEU A 14 -5.20 -25.77 -9.90
C LEU A 14 -5.63 -24.33 -10.24
N ALA A 15 -6.78 -23.88 -9.74
CA ALA A 15 -7.22 -22.49 -9.87
C ALA A 15 -6.29 -21.51 -9.13
N PHE A 16 -5.74 -21.93 -7.98
CA PHE A 16 -4.70 -21.17 -7.27
C PHE A 16 -3.40 -21.11 -8.08
N ALA A 17 -2.94 -22.23 -8.64
CA ALA A 17 -1.75 -22.27 -9.51
C ALA A 17 -1.90 -21.38 -10.76
N LEU A 18 -3.11 -21.29 -11.33
CA LEU A 18 -3.41 -20.41 -12.47
C LEU A 18 -3.53 -18.93 -12.08
N ALA A 19 -4.02 -18.61 -10.89
CA ALA A 19 -3.99 -17.25 -10.33
C ALA A 19 -2.56 -16.80 -9.95
N LEU A 20 -1.69 -17.76 -9.61
CA LEU A 20 -0.26 -17.57 -9.33
C LEU A 20 0.61 -17.45 -10.59
N ALA A 21 0.10 -17.84 -11.76
CA ALA A 21 0.85 -17.83 -13.02
C ALA A 21 0.90 -16.46 -13.71
N GLY A 22 0.08 -15.49 -13.26
CA GLY A 22 0.11 -14.11 -13.73
C GLY A 22 0.77 -13.20 -12.71
N CYS A 23 1.80 -12.47 -13.14
CA CYS A 23 2.52 -11.42 -12.40
C CYS A 23 3.60 -11.89 -11.39
N GLY A 24 4.70 -12.45 -11.91
CA GLY A 24 5.94 -12.68 -11.13
C GLY A 24 7.22 -12.49 -11.93
N GLY A 25 7.13 -11.88 -13.13
CA GLY A 25 8.28 -11.68 -14.00
C GLY A 25 8.94 -10.33 -13.74
N ALA A 26 10.01 -10.31 -12.96
CA ALA A 26 10.92 -9.16 -12.95
C ALA A 26 11.61 -9.06 -14.32
N ARG A 27 11.68 -7.86 -14.90
CA ARG A 27 12.29 -7.63 -16.22
C ARG A 27 13.47 -6.66 -16.10
N PRO A 28 14.49 -6.78 -16.97
CA PRO A 28 15.52 -5.75 -17.07
C PRO A 28 14.90 -4.38 -17.32
N LEU A 29 15.34 -3.39 -16.52
CA LEU A 29 15.05 -1.97 -16.71
C LEU A 29 16.35 -1.26 -17.06
N SER A 30 16.28 -0.26 -17.93
CA SER A 30 17.42 0.61 -18.17
C SER A 30 17.71 1.45 -16.93
N GLU A 31 18.89 1.27 -16.37
CA GLU A 31 19.41 2.09 -15.29
C GLU A 31 20.12 3.32 -15.87
N VAL A 32 19.78 4.48 -15.33
CA VAL A 32 20.39 5.76 -15.73
C VAL A 32 21.14 6.36 -14.55
N GLU A 33 22.30 6.96 -14.79
CA GLU A 33 23.13 7.59 -13.75
C GLU A 33 22.59 8.94 -13.25
N ALA A 34 21.73 9.59 -14.04
CA ALA A 34 21.17 10.88 -13.69
C ALA A 34 19.69 10.93 -14.10
N VAL A 35 18.90 11.61 -13.25
CA VAL A 35 17.47 11.80 -13.44
C VAL A 35 17.24 12.68 -14.68
N PRO A 36 16.63 12.18 -15.77
CA PRO A 36 16.25 13.03 -16.88
C PRO A 36 15.24 14.10 -16.43
N PRO A 37 15.34 15.34 -16.94
CA PRO A 37 14.42 16.41 -16.55
C PRO A 37 12.97 16.01 -16.85
N SER A 38 12.05 16.40 -15.96
CA SER A 38 10.63 16.15 -16.16
C SER A 38 10.16 16.84 -17.44
N SER A 39 9.71 16.06 -18.41
CA SER A 39 9.03 16.55 -19.62
C SER A 39 7.55 16.23 -19.50
N GLY A 40 6.68 16.97 -20.22
CA GLY A 40 5.23 16.71 -20.19
C GLY A 40 4.81 15.29 -20.58
N LYS A 41 5.72 14.52 -21.19
CA LYS A 41 5.51 13.13 -21.65
C LYS A 41 5.94 12.07 -20.62
N ASN A 42 6.75 12.44 -19.63
CA ASN A 42 7.35 11.52 -18.69
C ASN A 42 6.84 11.78 -17.27
N MET A 43 6.52 10.71 -16.56
CA MET A 43 6.21 10.72 -15.14
C MET A 43 7.45 10.32 -14.36
N ARG A 44 7.76 11.07 -13.29
CA ARG A 44 8.81 10.71 -12.34
C ARG A 44 8.15 10.36 -11.01
N LEU A 45 8.39 9.14 -10.54
CA LEU A 45 7.95 8.67 -9.24
C LEU A 45 9.16 8.31 -8.39
N TYR A 46 9.00 8.36 -7.07
CA TYR A 46 10.01 7.94 -6.12
C TYR A 46 9.71 6.51 -5.65
N PHE A 47 10.74 5.79 -5.24
CA PHE A 47 10.55 4.49 -4.62
C PHE A 47 11.55 4.26 -3.49
N VAL A 48 11.12 3.49 -2.50
CA VAL A 48 11.99 2.80 -1.56
C VAL A 48 11.75 1.30 -1.70
N THR A 49 12.81 0.50 -1.69
CA THR A 49 12.72 -0.95 -1.89
C THR A 49 13.77 -1.69 -1.08
N ASP A 50 13.39 -2.81 -0.48
CA ASP A 50 14.29 -3.79 0.13
C ASP A 50 14.33 -5.10 -0.68
N ARG A 51 14.04 -4.99 -1.98
CA ARG A 51 14.30 -6.03 -2.97
C ARG A 51 15.78 -6.10 -3.31
N ASN A 52 16.27 -7.32 -3.50
CA ASN A 52 17.63 -7.54 -3.97
C ASN A 52 17.77 -7.10 -5.43
N PRO A 53 18.73 -6.20 -5.75
CA PRO A 53 19.02 -5.80 -7.11
C PRO A 53 19.81 -6.91 -7.84
N SER A 54 19.65 -6.98 -9.16
CA SER A 54 20.46 -7.78 -10.06
C SER A 54 20.79 -6.96 -11.30
N ARG A 55 22.02 -7.08 -11.79
CA ARG A 55 22.54 -6.35 -12.96
C ARG A 55 22.92 -7.35 -14.05
N PRO A 56 21.94 -7.83 -14.84
CA PRO A 56 22.19 -8.86 -15.85
C PRO A 56 23.05 -8.36 -17.02
N GLY A 57 23.12 -7.05 -17.25
CA GLY A 57 23.92 -6.41 -18.30
C GLY A 57 24.33 -5.00 -17.91
N GLU A 58 25.21 -4.39 -18.72
CA GLU A 58 25.63 -2.99 -18.55
C GLU A 58 24.44 -2.04 -18.70
N GLY A 59 24.22 -1.17 -17.73
CA GLY A 59 23.06 -0.26 -17.71
C GLY A 59 21.72 -0.95 -17.49
N GLU A 60 21.70 -2.21 -17.02
CA GLU A 60 20.46 -2.92 -16.67
C GLU A 60 20.33 -3.14 -15.16
N LEU A 61 19.12 -2.90 -14.64
CA LEU A 61 18.75 -3.16 -13.24
C LEU A 61 17.46 -3.96 -13.17
N ILE A 62 17.46 -4.98 -12.33
CA ILE A 62 16.27 -5.75 -11.93
C ILE A 62 16.15 -5.70 -10.41
N TYR A 63 14.99 -5.29 -9.89
CA TYR A 63 14.63 -5.55 -8.50
C TYR A 63 13.87 -6.87 -8.40
N THR A 64 14.52 -7.88 -7.84
CA THR A 64 14.00 -9.25 -7.80
C THR A 64 12.97 -9.45 -6.68
N ALA A 65 12.40 -10.66 -6.58
CA ALA A 65 11.58 -11.08 -5.43
C ALA A 65 12.42 -11.53 -4.21
N ALA A 66 13.75 -11.49 -4.31
CA ALA A 66 14.63 -11.86 -3.19
C ALA A 66 14.81 -10.69 -2.24
N ARG A 67 15.03 -11.00 -0.95
CA ARG A 67 15.22 -10.01 0.12
C ARG A 67 16.61 -9.38 0.03
N SER A 68 16.69 -8.07 0.24
CA SER A 68 17.93 -7.35 0.52
C SER A 68 17.94 -6.91 1.98
N SER A 69 19.07 -7.10 2.66
CA SER A 69 19.30 -6.52 3.99
C SER A 69 19.48 -5.00 3.96
N SER A 70 19.52 -4.39 2.78
CA SER A 70 19.59 -2.95 2.57
C SER A 70 18.34 -2.45 1.87
N MET A 71 17.77 -1.35 2.38
CA MET A 71 16.83 -0.56 1.60
C MET A 71 17.57 0.34 0.60
N ALA A 72 16.94 0.59 -0.54
CA ALA A 72 17.42 1.51 -1.57
C ALA A 72 16.33 2.53 -1.91
N LEU A 73 16.75 3.76 -2.20
CA LEU A 73 15.93 4.87 -2.66
C LEU A 73 16.29 5.17 -4.11
N GLY A 74 15.29 5.47 -4.92
CA GLY A 74 15.52 5.91 -6.29
C GLY A 74 14.34 6.59 -6.94
N THR A 75 14.51 6.88 -8.22
CA THR A 75 13.46 7.44 -9.08
C THR A 75 13.13 6.48 -10.21
N ALA A 76 11.85 6.37 -10.52
CA ALA A 76 11.32 5.59 -11.62
C ALA A 76 10.70 6.52 -12.66
N HIS A 77 11.00 6.26 -13.93
CA HIS A 77 10.55 7.07 -15.05
C HIS A 77 9.58 6.27 -15.92
N LEU A 78 8.39 6.82 -16.13
CA LEU A 78 7.34 6.17 -16.90
C LEU A 78 6.94 7.03 -18.08
N ARG A 79 6.61 6.36 -19.18
CA ARG A 79 6.06 7.01 -20.39
C ARG A 79 4.54 7.03 -20.31
N ARG A 80 3.94 8.20 -20.54
CA ARG A 80 2.48 8.35 -20.70
C ARG A 80 2.02 7.78 -22.05
N ALA A 81 0.75 7.40 -22.12
CA ALA A 81 0.10 7.03 -23.38
C ALA A 81 0.00 8.26 -24.29
N GLU A 82 0.58 8.20 -25.50
CA GLU A 82 0.66 9.38 -26.39
C GLU A 82 -0.31 9.32 -27.58
N SER A 83 -0.76 8.13 -27.97
CA SER A 83 -1.64 7.98 -29.13
C SER A 83 -3.09 7.70 -28.71
N ARG A 84 -4.04 8.02 -29.60
CA ARG A 84 -5.45 7.62 -29.44
C ARG A 84 -5.62 6.09 -29.31
N ALA A 85 -4.68 5.31 -29.85
CA ALA A 85 -4.61 3.85 -29.71
C ALA A 85 -3.99 3.38 -28.37
N GLU A 86 -3.33 4.28 -27.64
CA GLU A 86 -2.80 4.06 -26.29
C GLU A 86 -3.66 4.71 -25.20
N MET A 87 -4.60 5.60 -25.53
CA MET A 87 -5.52 6.21 -24.54
C MET A 87 -6.25 5.13 -23.74
N GLY A 88 -6.13 5.21 -22.41
CA GLY A 88 -6.65 4.21 -21.48
C GLY A 88 -5.66 3.09 -21.09
N LYS A 89 -4.48 3.01 -21.72
CA LYS A 89 -3.40 2.11 -21.28
C LYS A 89 -2.65 2.72 -20.07
N PRO A 90 -2.21 1.89 -19.11
CA PRO A 90 -1.44 2.37 -17.97
C PRO A 90 -0.10 2.99 -18.40
N PRO A 91 0.43 3.95 -17.63
CA PRO A 91 1.82 4.38 -17.76
C PRO A 91 2.75 3.18 -17.66
N LYS A 92 3.79 3.15 -18.49
CA LYS A 92 4.75 2.03 -18.53
C LYS A 92 6.11 2.46 -18.02
N LEU A 93 6.69 1.67 -17.12
CA LEU A 93 8.03 1.90 -16.60
C LEU A 93 9.09 1.69 -17.69
N THR A 94 9.92 2.70 -17.91
CA THR A 94 10.96 2.67 -18.93
C THR A 94 12.36 2.67 -18.34
N GLN A 95 12.60 3.49 -17.31
CA GLN A 95 13.93 3.66 -16.71
C GLN A 95 13.84 3.76 -15.19
N VAL A 96 14.94 3.43 -14.52
CA VAL A 96 15.12 3.58 -13.08
C VAL A 96 16.48 4.19 -12.78
N HIS A 97 16.58 4.87 -11.65
CA HIS A 97 17.83 5.37 -11.12
C HIS A 97 17.85 5.05 -9.62
N GLU A 98 18.77 4.18 -9.19
CA GLU A 98 19.03 3.94 -7.77
C GLU A 98 19.95 5.04 -7.26
N ALA A 99 19.37 6.03 -6.59
CA ALA A 99 20.11 7.19 -6.09
C ALA A 99 20.94 6.86 -4.84
N LEU A 100 20.43 5.95 -4.01
CA LEU A 100 21.02 5.66 -2.70
C LEU A 100 20.71 4.22 -2.28
N ARG A 101 21.70 3.56 -1.68
CA ARG A 101 21.53 2.27 -0.98
C ARG A 101 22.06 2.38 0.45
N PHE A 102 21.23 2.02 1.42
CA PHE A 102 21.58 2.07 2.83
C PHE A 102 22.57 0.97 3.20
N PRO A 103 23.37 1.16 4.28
CA PRO A 103 24.10 0.06 4.90
C PRO A 103 23.17 -1.12 5.22
N ALA A 104 23.68 -2.34 5.04
CA ALA A 104 22.93 -3.54 5.35
C ALA A 104 22.59 -3.61 6.83
N THR A 105 21.39 -4.09 7.14
CA THR A 105 20.90 -4.29 8.50
C THR A 105 20.75 -5.79 8.82
N PRO A 106 20.93 -6.20 10.10
CA PRO A 106 21.23 -5.38 11.28
C PRO A 106 22.64 -4.73 11.22
N LEU A 107 22.77 -3.52 11.77
CA LEU A 107 24.08 -2.88 11.88
C LEU A 107 24.97 -3.64 12.88
N PRO A 108 26.29 -3.71 12.65
CA PRO A 108 27.20 -4.35 13.59
C PRO A 108 27.18 -3.65 14.95
N PHE A 109 27.40 -4.44 15.99
CA PHE A 109 27.54 -3.98 17.37
C PHE A 109 28.57 -4.84 18.09
N SER A 110 29.16 -4.29 19.16
CA SER A 110 29.96 -5.04 20.12
C SER A 110 29.22 -5.11 21.47
N GLN A 111 29.72 -5.95 22.37
CA GLN A 111 29.19 -6.07 23.71
C GLN A 111 30.32 -5.90 24.73
N ASP A 112 30.15 -4.99 25.67
CA ASP A 112 31.04 -4.82 26.82
C ASP A 112 30.22 -4.91 28.11
N LYS A 113 30.57 -5.85 29.00
CA LYS A 113 29.91 -6.07 30.30
C LYS A 113 28.37 -6.11 30.24
N GLY A 114 27.81 -6.75 29.21
CA GLY A 114 26.37 -6.86 29.01
C GLY A 114 25.72 -5.67 28.29
N VAL A 115 26.45 -4.58 28.05
CA VAL A 115 25.99 -3.40 27.32
C VAL A 115 26.24 -3.57 25.83
N ILE A 116 25.20 -3.40 25.02
CA ILE A 116 25.32 -3.38 23.55
C ILE A 116 25.87 -2.00 23.14
N LEU A 117 27.00 -2.01 22.46
CA LEU A 117 27.65 -0.81 21.92
C LEU A 117 27.50 -0.83 20.39
N PRO A 118 26.76 0.11 19.79
CA PRO A 118 26.60 0.15 18.33
C PRO A 118 27.93 0.49 17.65
N ASP A 119 28.18 -0.08 16.47
CA ASP A 119 29.30 0.35 15.63
C ASP A 119 29.03 1.79 15.16
N LEU A 120 29.86 2.73 15.62
CA LEU A 120 29.67 4.15 15.36
C LEU A 120 29.83 4.50 13.88
N ALA A 121 30.70 3.80 13.14
CA ALA A 121 30.92 4.06 11.72
C ALA A 121 29.74 3.57 10.87
N ALA A 122 29.19 2.39 11.18
CA ALA A 122 27.99 1.88 10.54
C ALA A 122 26.77 2.75 10.86
N THR A 123 26.65 3.20 12.12
CA THR A 123 25.60 4.13 12.56
C THR A 123 25.70 5.46 11.83
N ALA A 124 26.91 6.03 11.69
CA ALA A 124 27.15 7.26 10.96
C ALA A 124 26.75 7.14 9.48
N ARG A 125 27.20 6.08 8.78
CA ARG A 125 26.83 5.82 7.37
C ARG A 125 25.32 5.65 7.18
N TYR A 126 24.64 5.03 8.14
CA TYR A 126 23.18 4.91 8.10
C TYR A 126 22.51 6.29 8.30
N GLY A 127 23.06 7.12 9.19
CA GLY A 127 22.63 8.51 9.40
C GLY A 127 22.86 9.41 8.17
N GLU A 128 23.97 9.24 7.45
CA GLU A 128 24.25 9.90 6.18
C GLU A 128 23.22 9.52 5.12
N SER A 129 22.95 8.23 4.94
CA SER A 129 21.91 7.72 4.03
C SER A 129 20.53 8.26 4.40
N SER A 130 20.22 8.28 5.70
CA SER A 130 18.97 8.86 6.23
C SER A 130 18.85 10.35 5.89
N SER A 131 19.94 11.10 5.96
CA SER A 131 19.97 12.52 5.63
C SER A 131 19.83 12.76 4.13
N ALA A 132 20.47 11.93 3.30
CA ALA A 132 20.34 11.98 1.85
C ALA A 132 18.89 11.70 1.39
N LEU A 133 18.22 10.67 1.93
CA LEU A 133 16.82 10.40 1.60
C LEU A 133 15.91 11.57 1.96
N LYS A 134 16.07 12.15 3.15
CA LYS A 134 15.30 13.34 3.55
C LYS A 134 15.58 14.52 2.63
N ALA A 135 16.83 14.71 2.17
CA ALA A 135 17.19 15.78 1.26
C ALA A 135 16.52 15.62 -0.11
N GLU A 136 16.55 14.41 -0.68
CA GLU A 136 15.87 14.05 -1.94
C GLU A 136 14.36 14.29 -1.85
N LEU A 137 13.71 13.82 -0.78
CA LEU A 137 12.28 14.04 -0.59
C LEU A 137 11.94 15.52 -0.35
N SER A 138 12.76 16.24 0.42
CA SER A 138 12.60 17.70 0.61
C SER A 138 12.71 18.44 -0.71
N GLN A 139 13.62 18.01 -1.59
CA GLN A 139 13.76 18.59 -2.93
C GLN A 139 12.54 18.29 -3.80
N ALA A 140 12.04 17.04 -3.78
CA ALA A 140 10.83 16.66 -4.50
C ALA A 140 9.62 17.52 -4.13
N LEU A 141 9.44 17.80 -2.83
CA LEU A 141 8.38 18.66 -2.30
C LEU A 141 8.52 20.12 -2.78
N ARG A 142 9.76 20.65 -2.78
CA ARG A 142 10.03 22.01 -3.31
C ARG A 142 9.76 22.10 -4.81
N GLU A 143 10.14 21.08 -5.58
CA GLU A 143 9.94 21.05 -7.03
C GLU A 143 8.46 20.92 -7.42
N SER A 144 7.67 20.16 -6.65
CA SER A 144 6.23 20.04 -6.89
C SER A 144 5.43 21.23 -6.36
N GLY A 145 5.99 21.99 -5.41
CA GLY A 145 5.28 23.04 -4.67
C GLY A 145 4.24 22.47 -3.70
N GLN A 146 4.41 21.22 -3.28
CA GLN A 146 3.46 20.48 -2.44
C GLN A 146 4.12 20.12 -1.10
N ASP A 147 3.30 19.98 -0.05
CA ASP A 147 3.71 19.50 1.27
C ASP A 147 3.21 18.08 1.57
N GLU A 148 2.60 17.42 0.58
CA GLU A 148 1.96 16.12 0.74
C GLU A 148 2.78 14.98 0.10
N VAL A 149 2.77 13.82 0.74
CA VAL A 149 3.35 12.58 0.20
C VAL A 149 2.27 11.52 0.03
N LEU A 150 2.21 10.90 -1.14
CA LEU A 150 1.39 9.71 -1.39
C LEU A 150 2.27 8.46 -1.39
N LEU A 151 2.21 7.68 -0.33
CA LEU A 151 2.89 6.39 -0.20
C LEU A 151 1.99 5.25 -0.71
N TYR A 152 2.51 4.41 -1.60
CA TYR A 152 1.83 3.18 -2.03
C TYR A 152 2.60 1.92 -1.61
N VAL A 153 1.88 0.95 -1.01
CA VAL A 153 2.41 -0.36 -0.59
C VAL A 153 1.65 -1.47 -1.33
N HIS A 154 2.34 -2.18 -2.21
CA HIS A 154 1.72 -3.21 -3.05
C HIS A 154 1.36 -4.50 -2.29
N GLY A 155 0.56 -5.36 -2.93
CA GLY A 155 0.13 -6.65 -2.39
C GLY A 155 1.07 -7.82 -2.66
N PHE A 156 0.53 -9.02 -2.39
CA PHE A 156 1.14 -10.32 -2.73
C PHE A 156 1.38 -10.44 -4.24
N ASN A 157 2.39 -11.23 -4.65
CA ASN A 157 2.69 -11.57 -6.04
C ASN A 157 2.70 -10.35 -6.97
N SER A 158 3.35 -9.28 -6.53
CA SER A 158 3.54 -8.06 -7.32
C SER A 158 5.03 -7.91 -7.61
N SER A 159 5.37 -7.59 -8.85
CA SER A 159 6.75 -7.21 -9.20
C SER A 159 7.06 -5.77 -8.79
N PHE A 160 8.33 -5.37 -8.84
CA PHE A 160 8.72 -3.98 -8.63
C PHE A 160 8.04 -3.06 -9.65
N GLU A 161 8.07 -3.43 -10.93
CA GLU A 161 7.48 -2.67 -12.03
C GLU A 161 5.97 -2.52 -11.85
N GLU A 162 5.26 -3.60 -11.51
CA GLU A 162 3.83 -3.54 -11.27
C GLU A 162 3.47 -2.60 -10.11
N SER A 163 4.30 -2.57 -9.06
CA SER A 163 4.13 -1.64 -7.94
C SER A 163 4.22 -0.19 -8.39
N ILE A 164 5.25 0.16 -9.16
CA ILE A 164 5.46 1.51 -9.66
C ILE A 164 4.36 1.91 -10.66
N GLU A 165 4.02 1.04 -11.61
CA GLU A 165 3.00 1.32 -12.63
C GLU A 165 1.60 1.45 -12.00
N THR A 166 1.31 0.69 -10.93
CA THR A 166 0.08 0.83 -10.16
C THR A 166 0.02 2.19 -9.46
N LEU A 167 1.08 2.59 -8.74
CA LEU A 167 1.14 3.91 -8.12
C LEU A 167 0.97 5.01 -9.16
N ALA A 168 1.65 4.93 -10.32
CA ALA A 168 1.54 5.93 -11.37
C ALA A 168 0.10 6.09 -11.88
N ARG A 169 -0.63 4.99 -12.07
CA ARG A 169 -2.05 5.03 -12.46
C ARG A 169 -2.92 5.72 -11.42
N VAL A 170 -2.74 5.37 -10.14
CA VAL A 170 -3.50 5.98 -9.05
C VAL A 170 -3.15 7.46 -8.93
N TRP A 171 -1.86 7.79 -8.92
CA TRP A 171 -1.36 9.16 -8.82
C TRP A 171 -1.85 10.06 -9.96
N HIS A 172 -1.87 9.54 -11.19
CA HIS A 172 -2.44 10.23 -12.34
C HIS A 172 -3.95 10.48 -12.16
N SER A 173 -4.69 9.49 -11.65
CA SER A 173 -6.13 9.61 -11.40
C SER A 173 -6.45 10.65 -10.32
N VAL A 174 -5.57 10.78 -9.31
CA VAL A 174 -5.68 11.82 -8.27
C VAL A 174 -5.12 13.17 -8.71
N GLY A 175 -4.85 13.38 -10.01
CA GLY A 175 -4.47 14.67 -10.57
C GLY A 175 -3.06 15.13 -10.21
N GLU A 176 -2.17 14.21 -9.83
CA GLU A 176 -0.72 14.45 -9.69
C GLU A 176 -0.34 15.50 -8.62
N GLY A 177 -1.12 15.61 -7.55
CA GLY A 177 -0.87 16.53 -6.42
C GLY A 177 0.30 16.09 -5.52
N PRO A 178 0.10 15.19 -4.53
CA PRO A 178 1.15 14.78 -3.60
C PRO A 178 2.40 14.20 -4.30
N VAL A 179 3.57 14.30 -3.66
CA VAL A 179 4.80 13.62 -4.13
C VAL A 179 4.58 12.09 -4.08
N PRO A 180 4.65 11.37 -5.22
CA PRO A 180 4.32 9.96 -5.25
C PRO A 180 5.53 9.09 -4.91
N LEU A 181 5.37 8.24 -3.89
CA LEU A 181 6.41 7.33 -3.40
C LEU A 181 5.86 5.90 -3.29
N ALA A 182 6.54 4.93 -3.89
CA ALA A 182 6.21 3.51 -3.71
C ALA A 182 7.14 2.89 -2.67
N TYR A 183 6.60 2.05 -1.78
CA TYR A 183 7.40 1.10 -1.04
C TYR A 183 7.23 -0.30 -1.66
N SER A 184 8.31 -0.82 -2.24
CA SER A 184 8.29 -2.13 -2.89
C SER A 184 9.03 -3.17 -2.05
N TRP A 185 8.28 -4.10 -1.47
CA TRP A 185 8.81 -5.20 -0.67
C TRP A 185 9.00 -6.46 -1.52
N PRO A 186 9.82 -7.46 -1.14
CA PRO A 186 10.20 -8.61 -1.96
C PRO A 186 9.10 -9.66 -2.08
N ALA A 187 8.01 -9.27 -2.76
CA ALA A 187 6.93 -10.12 -3.23
C ALA A 187 7.19 -10.65 -4.65
N GLY A 188 6.34 -11.57 -5.12
CA GLY A 188 6.48 -12.19 -6.45
C GLY A 188 7.33 -13.45 -6.43
N ASN A 189 7.43 -14.14 -5.29
CA ASN A 189 8.16 -15.38 -5.19
C ASN A 189 7.47 -16.48 -6.00
N PRO A 190 8.18 -17.18 -6.92
CA PRO A 190 7.56 -18.17 -7.79
C PRO A 190 7.26 -19.49 -7.05
N GLY A 191 6.38 -20.28 -7.67
CA GLY A 191 6.07 -21.66 -7.30
C GLY A 191 4.84 -21.83 -6.39
N LEU A 192 4.49 -23.10 -6.14
CA LEU A 192 3.29 -23.50 -5.38
C LEU A 192 3.22 -22.91 -3.94
N PHE A 193 4.38 -22.58 -3.36
CA PHE A 193 4.50 -21.98 -2.02
C PHE A 193 4.79 -20.47 -2.05
N GLY A 194 4.66 -19.82 -3.21
CA GLY A 194 4.95 -18.39 -3.39
C GLY A 194 4.24 -17.50 -2.36
N TYR A 195 2.98 -17.81 -2.04
CA TYR A 195 2.22 -17.12 -1.01
C TYR A 195 2.88 -17.14 0.38
N PHE A 196 3.37 -18.28 0.83
CA PHE A 196 4.03 -18.39 2.14
C PHE A 196 5.37 -17.66 2.14
N LYS A 197 6.13 -17.74 1.04
CA LYS A 197 7.39 -17.01 0.90
C LYS A 197 7.16 -15.50 0.93
N ASP A 198 6.18 -15.02 0.18
CA ASP A 198 5.78 -13.61 0.17
C ASP A 198 5.28 -13.17 1.56
N ARG A 199 4.51 -14.00 2.27
CA ARG A 199 4.09 -13.70 3.64
C ARG A 199 5.30 -13.45 4.55
N GLU A 200 6.28 -14.35 4.56
CA GLU A 200 7.51 -14.17 5.35
C GLU A 200 8.35 -12.98 4.86
N SER A 201 8.31 -12.68 3.55
CA SER A 201 8.97 -11.50 2.99
C SER A 201 8.30 -10.20 3.42
N GLY A 202 6.98 -10.21 3.60
CA GLY A 202 6.25 -9.13 4.22
C GLY A 202 6.73 -8.87 5.65
N GLU A 203 6.84 -9.92 6.48
CA GLU A 203 7.36 -9.81 7.85
C GLU A 203 8.80 -9.26 7.89
N PHE A 204 9.67 -9.74 6.99
CA PHE A 204 11.02 -9.23 6.81
C PHE A 204 11.04 -7.71 6.55
N SER A 205 10.09 -7.22 5.76
CA SER A 205 10.06 -5.82 5.30
C SER A 205 9.53 -4.83 6.33
N ILE A 206 8.94 -5.32 7.43
CA ILE A 206 8.36 -4.45 8.48
C ILE A 206 9.43 -3.50 9.04
N TYR A 207 10.65 -3.99 9.25
CA TYR A 207 11.74 -3.15 9.77
C TYR A 207 12.04 -1.97 8.82
N HIS A 208 12.35 -2.24 7.55
CA HIS A 208 12.66 -1.21 6.56
C HIS A 208 11.48 -0.27 6.25
N LEU A 209 10.24 -0.78 6.27
CA LEU A 209 9.05 0.07 6.10
C LEU A 209 8.87 1.05 7.27
N LYS A 210 9.13 0.62 8.51
CA LYS A 210 9.12 1.54 9.67
C LYS A 210 10.18 2.62 9.53
N GLU A 211 11.40 2.27 9.14
CA GLU A 211 12.45 3.26 8.92
C GLU A 211 12.07 4.24 7.81
N THR A 212 11.50 3.75 6.71
CA THR A 212 10.97 4.59 5.62
C THR A 212 9.92 5.57 6.14
N LEU A 213 8.93 5.11 6.90
CA LEU A 213 7.88 5.96 7.48
C LEU A 213 8.45 7.00 8.47
N ARG A 214 9.44 6.63 9.29
CA ARG A 214 10.15 7.59 10.17
C ARG A 214 10.89 8.65 9.35
N LEU A 215 11.55 8.26 8.27
CA LEU A 215 12.28 9.20 7.42
C LEU A 215 11.34 10.15 6.67
N ILE A 216 10.21 9.67 6.16
CA ILE A 216 9.19 10.53 5.54
C ILE A 216 8.67 11.53 6.56
N THR A 217 8.27 11.08 7.76
CA THR A 217 7.72 11.97 8.80
C THR A 217 8.74 12.98 9.35
N ALA A 218 10.03 12.62 9.37
CA ALA A 218 11.12 13.49 9.78
C ALA A 218 11.67 14.39 8.65
N THR A 219 11.13 14.30 7.43
CA THR A 219 11.59 15.12 6.30
C THR A 219 11.05 16.55 6.39
N PRO A 220 11.92 17.58 6.33
CA PRO A 220 11.47 18.97 6.25
C PRO A 220 10.57 19.22 5.04
N GLY A 221 9.46 19.93 5.26
CA GLY A 221 8.47 20.23 4.22
C GLY A 221 7.34 19.20 4.10
N VAL A 222 7.44 18.03 4.72
CA VAL A 222 6.30 17.08 4.77
C VAL A 222 5.26 17.57 5.78
N GLY A 223 4.13 18.05 5.27
CA GLY A 223 2.94 18.46 6.01
C GLY A 223 1.98 17.30 6.26
N ARG A 224 1.52 16.63 5.20
CA ARG A 224 0.56 15.50 5.27
C ARG A 224 1.06 14.26 4.52
N ILE A 225 0.68 13.10 5.03
CA ILE A 225 0.97 11.80 4.40
C ILE A 225 -0.34 11.10 4.09
N HIS A 226 -0.47 10.63 2.85
CA HIS A 226 -1.52 9.73 2.43
C HIS A 226 -0.91 8.38 2.08
N ILE A 227 -1.54 7.30 2.51
CA ILE A 227 -1.04 5.95 2.27
C ILE A 227 -2.13 5.10 1.65
N ILE A 228 -1.78 4.40 0.57
CA ILE A 228 -2.63 3.37 -0.05
C ILE A 228 -1.89 2.04 0.09
N ALA A 229 -2.53 1.05 0.70
CA ALA A 229 -2.03 -0.33 0.71
C ALA A 229 -3.01 -1.29 0.07
N HIS A 230 -2.52 -2.25 -0.69
CA HIS A 230 -3.33 -3.26 -1.36
C HIS A 230 -3.10 -4.65 -0.79
N SER A 231 -4.17 -5.42 -0.61
CA SER A 231 -4.10 -6.86 -0.30
C SER A 231 -3.18 -7.14 0.89
N ARG A 232 -2.20 -8.04 0.75
CA ARG A 232 -1.22 -8.38 1.77
C ARG A 232 -0.32 -7.21 2.19
N GLY A 233 -0.12 -6.21 1.33
CA GLY A 233 0.57 -4.97 1.68
C GLY A 233 -0.13 -4.20 2.80
N SER A 234 -1.45 -4.37 2.94
CA SER A 234 -2.21 -3.80 4.06
C SER A 234 -1.75 -4.37 5.40
N ASP A 235 -1.39 -5.67 5.46
CA ASP A 235 -0.89 -6.29 6.70
C ASP A 235 0.51 -5.80 7.03
N VAL A 236 1.39 -5.75 6.03
CA VAL A 236 2.77 -5.24 6.17
C VAL A 236 2.73 -3.80 6.69
N LEU A 237 1.94 -2.94 6.05
CA LEU A 237 1.80 -1.54 6.43
C LEU A 237 1.18 -1.38 7.81
N THR A 238 0.03 -2.00 8.07
CA THR A 238 -0.66 -1.82 9.36
C THR A 238 0.15 -2.39 10.53
N THR A 239 0.97 -3.43 10.32
CA THR A 239 1.89 -3.94 11.33
C THR A 239 3.02 -2.93 11.62
N ALA A 240 3.65 -2.38 10.59
CA ALA A 240 4.65 -1.32 10.76
C ALA A 240 4.08 -0.09 11.47
N LEU A 241 2.90 0.38 11.05
CA LEU A 241 2.20 1.51 11.67
C LEU A 241 1.81 1.23 13.12
N ARG A 242 1.32 0.03 13.43
CA ARG A 242 0.98 -0.38 14.81
C ARG A 242 2.21 -0.24 15.71
N GLU A 243 3.36 -0.74 15.27
CA GLU A 243 4.59 -0.66 16.06
C GLU A 243 5.03 0.80 16.28
N LEU A 244 4.93 1.65 15.24
CA LEU A 244 5.22 3.09 15.38
C LEU A 244 4.22 3.81 16.29
N VAL A 245 2.94 3.42 16.28
CA VAL A 245 1.92 3.96 17.19
C VAL A 245 2.23 3.58 18.63
N ILE A 246 2.60 2.32 18.88
CA ILE A 246 3.00 1.84 20.21
C ILE A 246 4.24 2.58 20.70
N GLU A 247 5.28 2.67 19.86
CA GLU A 247 6.51 3.41 20.15
C GLU A 247 6.23 4.88 20.47
N THR A 248 5.41 5.55 19.66
CA THR A 248 5.08 6.96 19.84
C THR A 248 4.35 7.21 21.16
N ARG A 249 3.42 6.32 21.52
CA ARG A 249 2.69 6.39 22.80
C ARG A 249 3.60 6.11 23.99
N ALA A 250 4.48 5.10 23.88
CA ALA A 250 5.45 4.77 24.92
C ALA A 250 6.40 5.95 25.18
N ALA A 251 6.70 6.74 24.15
CA ALA A 251 7.46 8.00 24.27
C ALA A 251 6.62 9.20 24.77
N GLY A 252 5.36 9.01 25.19
CA GLY A 252 4.49 10.07 25.69
C GLY A 252 4.00 11.06 24.61
N ARG A 253 4.15 10.71 23.33
CA ARG A 253 3.78 11.58 22.20
C ARG A 253 2.43 11.19 21.62
N ASN A 254 1.78 12.14 20.95
CA ASN A 254 0.54 11.89 20.21
C ASN A 254 0.87 11.26 18.83
N PRO A 255 0.36 10.04 18.52
CA PRO A 255 0.60 9.39 17.23
C PRO A 255 0.11 10.17 16.01
N ARG A 256 -1.06 10.81 16.08
CA ARG A 256 -1.62 11.60 14.98
C ARG A 256 -0.71 12.76 14.58
N GLN A 257 -0.19 13.48 15.58
CA GLN A 257 0.75 14.59 15.35
C GLN A 257 2.14 14.12 14.90
N SER A 258 2.60 12.97 15.41
CA SER A 258 3.94 12.45 15.11
C SER A 258 4.00 11.80 13.72
N LEU A 259 2.96 11.06 13.33
CA LEU A 259 2.92 10.34 12.07
C LEU A 259 2.37 11.17 10.91
N ARG A 260 1.51 12.19 11.17
CA ARG A 260 0.94 13.08 10.14
C ARG A 260 0.26 12.35 8.97
N ILE A 261 -0.26 11.15 9.23
CA ILE A 261 -0.97 10.36 8.22
C ILE A 261 -2.44 10.78 8.23
N GLU A 262 -2.84 11.51 7.18
CA GLU A 262 -4.19 12.04 7.04
C GLU A 262 -5.12 11.01 6.41
N ASN A 263 -4.72 10.37 5.32
CA ASN A 263 -5.53 9.32 4.69
C ASN A 263 -4.81 7.97 4.73
N LEU A 264 -5.41 6.96 5.34
CA LEU A 264 -4.98 5.57 5.29
C LEU A 264 -6.02 4.74 4.52
N ILE A 265 -5.72 4.42 3.27
CA ILE A 265 -6.59 3.67 2.38
C ILE A 265 -6.14 2.22 2.31
N LEU A 266 -7.01 1.29 2.71
CA LEU A 266 -6.78 -0.15 2.61
C LEU A 266 -7.67 -0.72 1.50
N ALA A 267 -7.05 -1.13 0.39
CA ALA A 267 -7.73 -1.69 -0.76
C ALA A 267 -7.68 -3.22 -0.74
N ALA A 268 -8.85 -3.86 -0.71
CA ALA A 268 -8.99 -5.32 -0.67
C ALA A 268 -8.07 -6.00 0.38
N PRO A 269 -8.03 -5.52 1.64
CA PRO A 269 -7.01 -5.94 2.60
C PRO A 269 -7.06 -7.45 2.91
N ASP A 270 -5.92 -8.11 2.77
CA ASP A 270 -5.72 -9.51 3.16
C ASP A 270 -5.15 -9.60 4.59
N LEU A 271 -6.03 -9.29 5.55
CA LEU A 271 -5.80 -9.47 6.98
C LEU A 271 -6.87 -10.38 7.56
N ASP A 272 -6.50 -11.17 8.56
CA ASP A 272 -7.49 -11.88 9.37
C ASP A 272 -8.30 -10.89 10.22
N PHE A 273 -9.62 -10.99 10.20
CA PHE A 273 -10.47 -10.07 10.94
C PHE A 273 -10.29 -10.19 12.47
N GLY A 274 -9.99 -11.38 13.00
CA GLY A 274 -9.63 -11.55 14.41
C GLY A 274 -8.33 -10.82 14.76
N VAL A 275 -7.34 -10.85 13.87
CA VAL A 275 -6.12 -10.04 14.00
C VAL A 275 -6.45 -8.55 13.96
N VAL A 276 -7.32 -8.11 13.05
CA VAL A 276 -7.79 -6.71 12.98
C VAL A 276 -8.48 -6.28 14.27
N ARG A 277 -9.34 -7.12 14.86
CA ARG A 277 -10.01 -6.83 16.14
C ARG A 277 -9.00 -6.52 17.24
N GLN A 278 -7.97 -7.35 17.38
CA GLN A 278 -6.97 -7.15 18.43
C GLN A 278 -6.05 -5.98 18.10
N ARG A 279 -5.46 -5.96 16.90
CA ARG A 279 -4.43 -4.99 16.51
C ARG A 279 -4.97 -3.60 16.22
N LEU A 280 -6.13 -3.50 15.55
CA LEU A 280 -6.63 -2.21 15.10
C LEU A 280 -7.67 -1.64 16.08
N ILE A 281 -8.56 -2.48 16.61
CA ILE A 281 -9.62 -2.03 17.51
C ILE A 281 -9.11 -1.97 18.96
N ALA A 282 -8.63 -3.07 19.53
CA ALA A 282 -8.27 -3.13 20.95
C ALA A 282 -7.08 -2.22 21.31
N GLU A 283 -6.08 -2.13 20.43
CA GLU A 283 -4.93 -1.22 20.63
C GLU A 283 -5.22 0.23 20.20
N LYS A 284 -6.48 0.59 19.91
CA LYS A 284 -6.89 1.96 19.54
C LYS A 284 -6.05 2.50 18.36
N PHE A 285 -5.86 1.72 17.30
CA PHE A 285 -5.06 2.14 16.14
C PHE A 285 -5.69 3.35 15.42
N GLY A 286 -7.01 3.33 15.22
CA GLY A 286 -7.76 4.34 14.45
C GLY A 286 -7.43 5.81 14.80
N PRO A 287 -7.46 6.21 16.08
CA PRO A 287 -7.15 7.58 16.51
C PRO A 287 -5.75 8.12 16.14
N ALA A 288 -4.82 7.26 15.71
CA ALA A 288 -3.50 7.71 15.24
C ALA A 288 -3.52 8.34 13.84
N PHE A 289 -4.64 8.29 13.13
CA PHE A 289 -4.76 8.69 11.73
C PHE A 289 -5.89 9.71 11.54
N GLY A 290 -5.81 10.48 10.45
CA GLY A 290 -6.88 11.37 9.98
C GLY A 290 -8.17 10.61 9.72
N ARG A 291 -8.20 9.89 8.61
CA ARG A 291 -9.25 8.99 8.15
C ARG A 291 -8.65 7.66 7.70
N ILE A 292 -9.35 6.57 7.99
CA ILE A 292 -9.10 5.24 7.46
C ILE A 292 -10.25 4.87 6.54
N THR A 293 -9.96 4.52 5.29
CA THR A 293 -10.97 4.09 4.33
C THR A 293 -10.63 2.69 3.85
N VAL A 294 -11.54 1.75 4.10
CA VAL A 294 -11.37 0.34 3.76
C VAL A 294 -12.28 0.00 2.59
N TYR A 295 -11.71 -0.22 1.42
CA TYR A 295 -12.48 -0.74 0.29
C TYR A 295 -12.62 -2.25 0.44
N ILE A 296 -13.87 -2.71 0.47
CA ILE A 296 -14.25 -4.10 0.70
C ILE A 296 -15.09 -4.62 -0.47
N ASN A 297 -14.91 -5.89 -0.78
CA ASN A 297 -15.76 -6.61 -1.70
C ASN A 297 -16.06 -7.99 -1.08
N PRO A 298 -17.27 -8.20 -0.51
CA PRO A 298 -17.68 -9.48 0.04
C PRO A 298 -17.55 -10.65 -0.94
N GLU A 299 -17.58 -10.37 -2.24
CA GLU A 299 -17.46 -11.34 -3.34
C GLU A 299 -16.03 -11.45 -3.93
N ASP A 300 -15.01 -10.92 -3.23
CA ASP A 300 -13.61 -11.00 -3.66
C ASP A 300 -13.14 -12.47 -3.67
N SER A 301 -12.93 -13.01 -4.87
CA SER A 301 -12.60 -14.43 -5.05
C SER A 301 -11.18 -14.78 -4.60
N ALA A 302 -10.22 -13.85 -4.72
CA ALA A 302 -8.86 -14.07 -4.25
C ALA A 302 -8.82 -14.12 -2.73
N LEU A 303 -9.51 -13.18 -2.06
CA LEU A 303 -9.65 -13.20 -0.61
C LEU A 303 -10.49 -14.40 -0.12
N GLY A 304 -11.46 -14.86 -0.92
CA GLY A 304 -12.24 -16.07 -0.60
C GLY A 304 -11.37 -17.31 -0.60
N LEU A 305 -10.45 -17.40 -1.56
CA LEU A 305 -9.48 -18.47 -1.62
C LEU A 305 -8.47 -18.38 -0.47
N ALA A 306 -7.97 -17.18 -0.15
CA ALA A 306 -7.14 -16.93 1.02
C ALA A 306 -7.84 -17.33 2.34
N GLN A 307 -9.13 -16.98 2.49
CA GLN A 307 -9.98 -17.40 3.62
C GLN A 307 -10.22 -18.91 3.66
N THR A 308 -10.15 -19.60 2.52
CA THR A 308 -10.29 -21.07 2.49
C THR A 308 -8.98 -21.74 2.90
N LEU A 309 -7.84 -21.13 2.56
CA LEU A 309 -6.50 -21.62 2.88
C LEU A 309 -6.05 -21.27 4.31
N MET A 310 -6.60 -20.21 4.91
CA MET A 310 -6.26 -19.72 6.24
C MET A 310 -7.49 -19.69 7.14
N ALA A 311 -7.34 -19.82 8.45
CA ALA A 311 -8.47 -19.66 9.37
C ALA A 311 -8.93 -18.19 9.44
N GLY A 312 -10.24 -17.94 9.45
CA GLY A 312 -10.85 -16.64 9.76
C GLY A 312 -11.17 -15.74 8.55
N THR A 313 -12.18 -14.88 8.72
CA THR A 313 -12.69 -13.97 7.67
C THR A 313 -11.62 -12.97 7.24
N ARG A 314 -11.39 -12.80 5.93
CA ARG A 314 -10.49 -11.75 5.43
C ARG A 314 -11.15 -10.38 5.56
N PHE A 315 -10.42 -9.39 6.07
CA PHE A 315 -10.93 -8.04 6.33
C PHE A 315 -11.51 -7.37 5.06
N GLY A 316 -10.93 -7.61 3.90
CA GLY A 316 -11.43 -7.11 2.62
C GLY A 316 -12.76 -7.73 2.15
N ARG A 317 -13.22 -8.81 2.79
CA ARG A 317 -14.53 -9.45 2.55
C ARG A 317 -15.56 -9.17 3.64
N LEU A 318 -15.20 -8.36 4.65
CA LEU A 318 -16.06 -8.09 5.79
C LEU A 318 -17.39 -7.48 5.33
N SER A 319 -18.49 -7.94 5.91
CA SER A 319 -19.80 -7.29 5.79
C SER A 319 -20.35 -6.99 7.18
N TYR A 320 -21.17 -5.95 7.31
CA TYR A 320 -21.70 -5.50 8.60
C TYR A 320 -22.42 -6.61 9.39
N ASN A 321 -23.12 -7.51 8.70
CA ASN A 321 -23.83 -8.64 9.31
C ASN A 321 -22.90 -9.69 9.94
N GLN A 322 -21.61 -9.70 9.62
CA GLN A 322 -20.61 -10.60 10.22
C GLN A 322 -20.01 -10.06 11.52
N LEU A 323 -20.34 -8.82 11.89
CA LEU A 323 -19.89 -8.19 13.13
C LEU A 323 -20.69 -8.72 14.32
N GLU A 324 -19.99 -9.01 15.41
CA GLU A 324 -20.54 -9.26 16.73
C GLU A 324 -21.21 -7.99 17.29
N PRO A 325 -22.19 -8.12 18.21
CA PRO A 325 -22.91 -6.96 18.75
C PRO A 325 -22.01 -5.87 19.33
N ASN A 326 -20.95 -6.25 20.06
CA ASN A 326 -20.01 -5.28 20.62
C ASN A 326 -19.20 -4.54 19.55
N GLU A 327 -18.85 -5.21 18.45
CA GLU A 327 -18.14 -4.61 17.33
C GLU A 327 -19.01 -3.60 16.61
N ARG A 328 -20.30 -3.91 16.43
CA ARG A 328 -21.25 -2.98 15.82
C ARG A 328 -21.36 -1.69 16.62
N GLU A 329 -21.45 -1.80 17.95
CA GLU A 329 -21.45 -0.61 18.82
C GLU A 329 -20.15 0.17 18.73
N ILE A 330 -19.00 -0.51 18.68
CA ILE A 330 -17.71 0.14 18.45
C ILE A 330 -17.69 0.89 17.11
N PHE A 331 -18.10 0.25 16.02
CA PHE A 331 -18.09 0.85 14.68
C PHE A 331 -19.09 1.99 14.51
N LYS A 332 -20.18 2.03 15.29
CA LYS A 332 -21.07 3.21 15.38
C LYS A 332 -20.39 4.43 16.01
N GLN A 333 -19.42 4.21 16.90
CA GLN A 333 -18.73 5.28 17.64
C GLN A 333 -17.43 5.73 16.96
N ILE A 334 -16.86 4.92 16.06
CA ILE A 334 -15.64 5.28 15.35
C ILE A 334 -15.98 6.26 14.22
N GLY A 335 -15.65 7.54 14.42
CA GLY A 335 -15.93 8.61 13.46
C GLY A 335 -14.91 8.76 12.32
N ASN A 336 -13.82 8.01 12.33
CA ASN A 336 -12.72 8.18 11.36
C ASN A 336 -12.37 6.92 10.56
N VAL A 337 -13.19 5.88 10.61
CA VAL A 337 -13.01 4.65 9.84
C VAL A 337 -14.26 4.42 9.01
N ASP A 338 -14.11 4.33 7.69
CA ASP A 338 -15.21 4.12 6.76
C ASP A 338 -14.97 2.85 5.93
N PHE A 339 -16.03 2.07 5.73
CA PHE A 339 -16.02 0.88 4.88
C PHE A 339 -16.76 1.16 3.59
N ILE A 340 -16.08 1.04 2.46
CA ILE A 340 -16.66 1.28 1.14
C ILE A 340 -16.86 -0.05 0.44
N ASN A 341 -18.12 -0.50 0.35
CA ASN A 341 -18.49 -1.70 -0.36
C ASN A 341 -18.53 -1.44 -1.87
N VAL A 342 -17.64 -2.13 -2.59
CA VAL A 342 -17.50 -2.04 -4.04
C VAL A 342 -18.04 -3.27 -4.76
N SER A 343 -18.85 -4.12 -4.12
CA SER A 343 -19.44 -5.31 -4.75
C SER A 343 -20.28 -5.01 -5.98
N ALA A 344 -20.81 -3.79 -6.09
CA ALA A 344 -21.50 -3.32 -7.29
C ALA A 344 -20.57 -3.31 -8.52
N VAL A 345 -19.25 -3.20 -8.35
CA VAL A 345 -18.25 -3.23 -9.42
C VAL A 345 -18.16 -4.62 -10.05
N THR A 346 -18.81 -4.78 -11.20
CA THR A 346 -18.76 -6.00 -12.01
C THR A 346 -17.58 -5.96 -12.98
N GLY A 347 -16.71 -6.98 -13.01
CA GLY A 347 -15.61 -7.08 -13.97
C GLY A 347 -14.66 -8.27 -13.71
N LYS A 348 -13.75 -8.55 -14.65
CA LYS A 348 -12.86 -9.74 -14.68
C LYS A 348 -11.82 -9.85 -13.54
N SER A 349 -11.75 -8.89 -12.60
CA SER A 349 -10.85 -9.01 -11.43
C SER A 349 -11.48 -8.38 -10.19
N SER A 350 -12.07 -9.22 -9.34
CA SER A 350 -12.72 -8.85 -8.07
C SER A 350 -11.74 -8.42 -6.98
N HIS A 351 -10.42 -8.59 -7.17
CA HIS A 351 -9.35 -8.23 -6.22
C HIS A 351 -8.47 -7.05 -6.68
N ALA A 352 -8.40 -6.80 -7.99
CA ALA A 352 -7.64 -5.68 -8.57
C ALA A 352 -8.52 -4.46 -8.90
N TYR A 353 -9.73 -4.38 -8.35
CA TYR A 353 -10.69 -3.31 -8.64
C TYR A 353 -10.10 -1.91 -8.35
N PHE A 354 -9.27 -1.78 -7.31
CA PHE A 354 -8.76 -0.49 -6.85
C PHE A 354 -7.94 0.25 -7.92
N ARG A 355 -7.29 -0.50 -8.82
CA ARG A 355 -6.49 0.05 -9.92
C ARG A 355 -7.17 -0.08 -11.29
N ASN A 356 -8.21 -0.90 -11.41
CA ASN A 356 -8.84 -1.21 -12.71
C ASN A 356 -10.24 -0.64 -12.86
N ASN A 357 -10.90 -0.23 -11.78
CA ASN A 357 -12.23 0.34 -11.82
C ASN A 357 -12.16 1.88 -11.74
N PRO A 358 -12.66 2.59 -12.77
CA PRO A 358 -12.66 4.06 -12.79
C PRO A 358 -13.41 4.71 -11.63
N GLU A 359 -14.52 4.12 -11.17
CA GLU A 359 -15.32 4.70 -10.08
C GLU A 359 -14.58 4.60 -8.73
N VAL A 360 -13.91 3.47 -8.47
CA VAL A 360 -13.09 3.33 -7.26
C VAL A 360 -11.89 4.28 -7.31
N LEU A 361 -11.23 4.41 -8.47
CA LEU A 361 -10.15 5.38 -8.66
C LEU A 361 -10.63 6.82 -8.45
N MET A 362 -11.82 7.16 -8.95
CA MET A 362 -12.41 8.48 -8.79
C MET A 362 -12.79 8.78 -7.34
N ASP A 363 -13.35 7.81 -6.62
CA ASP A 363 -13.66 7.94 -5.20
C ASP A 363 -12.38 8.16 -4.36
N MET A 364 -11.33 7.36 -4.62
CA MET A 364 -10.01 7.56 -4.00
C MET A 364 -9.41 8.92 -4.35
N ALA A 365 -9.50 9.35 -5.62
CA ALA A 365 -9.03 10.66 -6.06
C ALA A 365 -9.76 11.81 -5.35
N THR A 366 -11.08 11.69 -5.20
CA THR A 366 -11.90 12.67 -4.51
C THR A 366 -11.51 12.76 -3.04
N LEU A 367 -11.39 11.60 -2.36
CA LEU A 367 -10.95 11.53 -0.98
C LEU A 367 -9.57 12.18 -0.78
N LEU A 368 -8.61 11.89 -1.66
CA LEU A 368 -7.25 12.42 -1.53
C LEU A 368 -7.14 13.92 -1.86
N LYS A 369 -7.98 14.46 -2.76
CA LYS A 369 -7.94 15.88 -3.13
C LYS A 369 -8.72 16.80 -2.20
N SER A 370 -9.85 16.32 -1.67
CA SER A 370 -10.85 17.17 -1.02
C SER A 370 -11.10 16.80 0.44
N GLU A 371 -10.52 15.69 0.91
CA GLU A 371 -10.79 15.10 2.22
C GLU A 371 -12.28 14.84 2.47
N ALA A 372 -13.07 14.75 1.38
CA ALA A 372 -14.50 14.64 1.44
C ALA A 372 -14.93 13.45 2.32
N PRO A 373 -15.75 13.70 3.37
CA PRO A 373 -16.33 12.62 4.14
C PRO A 373 -17.23 11.77 3.24
N PRO A 374 -17.53 10.51 3.61
CA PRO A 374 -18.25 9.59 2.74
C PRO A 374 -19.70 10.01 2.43
N ASP A 375 -20.32 10.87 3.24
CA ASP A 375 -21.63 11.48 3.00
C ASP A 375 -21.59 12.71 2.08
N SER A 376 -20.39 13.16 1.69
CA SER A 376 -20.22 14.31 0.79
C SER A 376 -20.81 14.03 -0.58
N PRO A 377 -21.55 14.99 -1.18
CA PRO A 377 -22.08 14.85 -2.54
C PRO A 377 -20.99 14.80 -3.61
N GLN A 378 -19.73 15.09 -3.27
CA GLN A 378 -18.59 14.93 -4.18
C GLN A 378 -18.23 13.46 -4.40
N ARG A 379 -18.68 12.56 -3.52
CA ARG A 379 -18.42 11.12 -3.58
C ARG A 379 -19.67 10.36 -3.99
N ASN A 380 -19.51 9.37 -4.86
CA ASN A 380 -20.61 8.55 -5.36
C ASN A 380 -20.94 7.41 -4.37
N LEU A 381 -21.27 7.77 -3.13
CA LEU A 381 -21.52 6.82 -2.05
C LEU A 381 -22.94 6.93 -1.52
N ILE A 382 -23.52 5.79 -1.17
CA ILE A 382 -24.78 5.72 -0.41
C ILE A 382 -24.52 5.09 0.94
N HIS A 383 -25.06 5.71 2.00
CA HIS A 383 -25.01 5.15 3.35
C HIS A 383 -25.73 3.80 3.39
N ALA A 384 -25.11 2.81 4.02
CA ALA A 384 -25.71 1.50 4.22
C ALA A 384 -26.08 1.30 5.69
N GLU A 385 -25.09 1.20 6.57
CA GLU A 385 -25.30 0.90 7.99
C GLU A 385 -24.07 1.30 8.80
N ALA A 386 -24.26 1.95 9.96
CA ALA A 386 -23.17 2.50 10.77
C ALA A 386 -22.15 3.30 9.91
N ASN A 387 -20.89 2.86 9.83
CA ASN A 387 -19.83 3.44 9.02
C ASN A 387 -19.58 2.68 7.70
N PHE A 388 -20.56 1.89 7.24
CA PHE A 388 -20.53 1.20 5.96
C PHE A 388 -21.30 2.00 4.90
N TRP A 389 -20.68 2.09 3.73
CA TRP A 389 -21.16 2.79 2.55
C TRP A 389 -21.09 1.85 1.36
N ARG A 390 -21.88 2.14 0.32
CA ARG A 390 -21.81 1.42 -0.96
C ARG A 390 -21.46 2.40 -2.08
N LEU A 391 -20.50 2.01 -2.91
CA LEU A 391 -20.17 2.75 -4.12
C LEU A 391 -21.30 2.60 -5.16
N LEU A 392 -21.81 3.73 -5.63
CA LEU A 392 -22.79 3.80 -6.70
C LEU A 392 -22.07 3.80 -8.05
N LEU A 393 -22.61 3.03 -8.99
CA LEU A 393 -22.15 3.06 -10.38
C LEU A 393 -23.04 3.97 -11.23
N PRO A 394 -22.55 4.52 -12.36
CA PRO A 394 -23.37 5.34 -13.26
C PRO A 394 -24.65 4.67 -13.74
N ARG A 395 -24.69 3.33 -13.79
CA ARG A 395 -25.89 2.55 -14.11
C ARG A 395 -26.93 2.55 -12.98
N ASP A 396 -26.50 2.64 -11.73
CA ASP A 396 -27.37 2.66 -10.55
C ASP A 396 -28.13 4.00 -10.49
N LEU A 397 -27.52 5.08 -11.00
CA LEU A 397 -28.13 6.42 -11.08
C LEU A 397 -29.33 6.48 -12.05
N ARG A 398 -29.46 5.53 -12.99
CA ARG A 398 -30.58 5.47 -13.94
C ARG A 398 -31.84 4.82 -13.36
N VAL A 399 -31.76 4.24 -12.17
CA VAL A 399 -32.84 3.48 -11.53
C VAL A 399 -33.34 4.17 -10.25
N LEU A 400 -32.67 5.24 -9.81
CA LEU A 400 -33.18 6.06 -8.71
C LEU A 400 -34.34 6.91 -9.24
N PRO A 401 -35.56 6.83 -8.67
CA PRO A 401 -36.59 7.82 -8.97
C PRO A 401 -36.01 9.21 -8.65
N GLU A 402 -36.30 10.19 -9.50
CA GLU A 402 -35.87 11.58 -9.33
C GLU A 402 -35.98 11.95 -7.85
N ARG A 403 -34.86 12.35 -7.24
CA ARG A 403 -34.87 12.97 -5.91
C ARG A 403 -35.86 14.12 -6.01
N MET A 404 -37.04 13.94 -5.45
CA MET A 404 -37.96 15.05 -5.24
C MET A 404 -37.31 15.92 -4.18
N ASP A 405 -36.69 17.01 -4.63
CA ASP A 405 -36.33 18.12 -3.75
C ASP A 405 -37.62 18.68 -3.11
N PRO A 406 -37.58 19.10 -1.83
CA PRO A 406 -38.73 19.62 -1.11
C PRO A 406 -39.26 20.95 -1.66
#